data_AF-A0AAI8YSH6-F1
#
_entry.id   AF-A0AAI8YSH6-F1
#
_cell.length_a   1.000
_cell.length_b   1.000
_cell.length_c   1.000
_cell.angle_alpha   90.00
_cell.angle_beta   90.00
_cell.angle_gamma   90.00
#
_symmetry.space_group_name_H-M   'P 1'
#
loop_
_entity.id
_entity.type
_entity.pdbx_description
1 polymer ?
#
loop_
_entity_poly.entity_id
_entity_poly.type
_entity_poly.pdbx_seq_one_letter_code
_entity_poly.pdbx_strand_id
1 'polypeptide(L)'
;MRFSSALALTGAALAAASPLVTKNPLEGNNFNVTNFIFGCTAGCFWYFDVSIDGSEANHPAIDTPVHCEGNLDDNKTYKPCGNVSETQHISAYIVKDTNELKLQYEVFNYYTAATYWYLGNTTVYAATGDNAALQKPNFRVNETSAYAVA
;
A
#
# COMPACT_ATOMS: atom_id res chain seq x y z
N MET A 1 26.19 -56.78 29.23
CA MET A 1 24.80 -56.76 28.73
C MET A 1 24.46 -55.34 28.29
N ARG A 2 23.52 -55.20 27.37
CA ARG A 2 23.44 -54.17 26.32
C ARG A 2 23.12 -52.77 26.84
N PHE A 3 23.85 -51.77 26.35
CA PHE A 3 23.45 -50.36 26.38
C PHE A 3 22.42 -50.14 25.26
N SER A 4 21.30 -49.49 25.56
CA SER A 4 20.30 -49.11 24.55
C SER A 4 19.97 -47.64 24.72
N SER A 5 20.64 -46.82 23.91
CA SER A 5 20.31 -45.41 23.71
C SER A 5 19.19 -45.33 22.67
N ALA A 6 18.01 -44.89 23.07
CA ALA A 6 16.94 -44.56 22.12
C ALA A 6 17.07 -43.06 21.75
N LEU A 7 17.52 -42.78 20.52
CA LEU A 7 17.32 -41.46 19.91
C LEU A 7 15.85 -41.38 19.44
N ALA A 8 15.08 -40.46 20.03
CA ALA A 8 13.78 -40.08 19.50
C ALA A 8 13.98 -38.89 18.55
N LEU A 9 13.84 -39.13 17.23
CA LEU A 9 13.66 -38.06 16.25
C LEU A 9 12.23 -37.51 16.40
N THR A 10 12.07 -36.35 17.01
CA THR A 10 10.81 -35.60 16.93
C THR A 10 10.75 -34.89 15.58
N GLY A 11 9.87 -35.38 14.70
CA GLY A 11 9.64 -34.81 13.38
C GLY A 11 9.10 -33.38 13.49
N ALA A 12 9.75 -32.45 12.78
CA ALA A 12 9.21 -31.13 12.56
C ALA A 12 7.99 -31.25 11.64
N ALA A 13 6.80 -31.03 12.19
CA ALA A 13 5.62 -30.79 11.37
C ALA A 13 5.78 -29.40 10.74
N LEU A 14 6.17 -29.34 9.46
CA LEU A 14 5.92 -28.16 8.66
C LEU A 14 4.40 -28.01 8.55
N ALA A 15 3.83 -27.05 9.26
CA ALA A 15 2.49 -26.58 8.98
C ALA A 15 2.49 -26.02 7.56
N ALA A 16 2.01 -26.82 6.61
CA ALA A 16 1.70 -26.33 5.28
C ALA A 16 0.57 -25.30 5.44
N ALA A 17 0.92 -24.01 5.37
CA ALA A 17 -0.05 -22.95 5.18
C ALA A 17 -0.80 -23.27 3.87
N SER A 18 -2.02 -23.80 4.01
CA SER A 18 -2.87 -24.03 2.86
C SER A 18 -3.21 -22.67 2.26
N PRO A 19 -3.00 -22.44 0.95
CA PRO A 19 -3.51 -21.24 0.32
C PRO A 19 -5.03 -21.32 0.39
N LEU A 20 -5.61 -20.50 1.27
CA LEU A 20 -7.04 -20.29 1.27
C LEU A 20 -7.40 -19.80 -0.14
N VAL A 21 -8.28 -20.53 -0.83
CA VAL A 21 -8.99 -19.97 -1.98
C VAL A 21 -10.00 -18.98 -1.39
N THR A 22 -9.50 -17.81 -1.04
CA THR A 22 -10.29 -16.63 -0.74
C THR A 22 -10.66 -15.99 -2.06
N LYS A 23 -11.93 -15.66 -2.25
CA LYS A 23 -12.35 -14.55 -3.13
C LYS A 23 -11.31 -13.44 -2.93
N ASN A 24 -10.66 -12.96 -4.01
CA ASN A 24 -9.52 -12.05 -3.87
C ASN A 24 -9.94 -10.88 -2.98
N PRO A 25 -9.43 -10.73 -1.74
CA PRO A 25 -9.93 -9.74 -0.78
C PRO A 25 -9.77 -8.29 -1.26
N LEU A 26 -9.08 -8.13 -2.39
CA LEU A 26 -8.81 -6.86 -3.07
C LEU A 26 -9.89 -6.52 -4.13
N GLU A 27 -10.82 -7.43 -4.44
CA GLU A 27 -11.91 -7.15 -5.39
C GLU A 27 -12.91 -6.15 -4.80
N GLY A 28 -12.64 -4.86 -5.04
CA GLY A 28 -13.49 -3.74 -4.62
C GLY A 28 -12.76 -2.71 -3.78
N ASN A 29 -11.60 -3.04 -3.21
CA ASN A 29 -10.80 -2.12 -2.41
C ASN A 29 -9.84 -1.35 -3.31
N ASN A 30 -9.91 -0.02 -3.23
CA ASN A 30 -9.15 0.85 -4.12
C ASN A 30 -8.70 2.11 -3.40
N PHE A 31 -7.56 2.65 -3.84
CA PHE A 31 -7.22 4.03 -3.60
C PHE A 31 -7.90 4.88 -4.67
N ASN A 32 -8.75 5.80 -4.25
CA ASN A 32 -9.36 6.76 -5.15
C ASN A 32 -8.57 8.06 -5.09
N VAL A 33 -7.80 8.31 -6.15
CA VAL A 33 -6.89 9.47 -6.25
C VAL A 33 -7.60 10.58 -7.02
N THR A 34 -7.57 11.78 -6.46
CA THR A 34 -8.17 12.99 -7.02
C THR A 34 -7.20 14.16 -6.95
N ASN A 35 -7.45 15.20 -7.74
CA ASN A 35 -6.61 16.40 -7.81
C ASN A 35 -5.11 16.10 -8.03
N PHE A 36 -4.81 15.00 -8.74
CA PHE A 36 -3.44 14.57 -8.98
C PHE A 36 -2.72 15.52 -9.91
N ILE A 37 -1.61 16.06 -9.42
CA ILE A 37 -0.70 16.89 -10.18
C ILE A 37 0.73 16.44 -9.88
N PHE A 38 1.44 16.06 -10.94
CA PHE A 38 2.85 15.72 -10.91
C PHE A 38 3.55 16.56 -11.97
N GLY A 39 4.59 17.31 -11.63
CA GLY A 39 5.28 18.19 -12.57
C GLY A 39 6.77 18.26 -12.31
N CYS A 40 7.55 18.29 -13.39
CA CYS A 40 9.00 18.39 -13.41
C CYS A 40 9.41 19.67 -14.13
N THR A 41 9.68 20.73 -13.38
CA THR A 41 10.25 21.98 -13.91
C THR A 41 11.65 22.19 -13.36
N ALA A 42 11.81 23.04 -12.33
CA ALA A 42 13.06 23.20 -11.58
C ALA A 42 13.33 22.02 -10.63
N GLY A 43 12.26 21.31 -10.23
CA GLY A 43 12.29 20.05 -9.51
C GLY A 43 11.04 19.23 -9.87
N CYS A 44 11.03 17.95 -9.49
CA CYS A 44 9.90 17.06 -9.74
C CYS A 44 9.05 16.92 -8.47
N PHE A 45 7.90 17.55 -8.45
CA PHE A 45 6.97 17.58 -7.31
C PHE A 45 5.65 16.95 -7.69
N TRP A 46 5.00 16.34 -6.70
CA TRP A 46 3.70 15.73 -6.87
C TRP A 46 2.80 16.05 -5.67
N TYR A 47 1.51 16.18 -5.93
CA TYR A 47 0.47 16.24 -4.91
C TYR A 47 -0.83 15.62 -5.44
N PHE A 48 -1.65 15.15 -4.52
CA PHE A 48 -2.98 14.62 -4.79
C PHE A 48 -3.76 14.46 -3.48
N ASP A 49 -5.08 14.26 -3.58
CA ASP A 49 -5.91 13.82 -2.48
C ASP A 49 -6.32 12.37 -2.70
N VAL A 50 -6.36 11.57 -1.63
CA VAL A 50 -6.71 10.14 -1.70
C VAL A 50 -7.73 9.75 -0.66
N SER A 51 -8.73 8.99 -1.10
CA SER A 51 -9.71 8.31 -0.27
C SER A 51 -9.57 6.79 -0.46
N ILE A 52 -10.07 6.00 0.49
CA ILE A 52 -10.01 4.53 0.42
C ILE A 52 -11.43 4.00 0.23
N ASP A 53 -11.66 3.38 -0.92
CA ASP A 53 -12.87 2.61 -1.21
C ASP A 53 -12.68 1.18 -0.68
N GLY A 54 -13.74 0.58 -0.14
CA GLY A 54 -13.70 -0.74 0.49
C GLY A 54 -14.05 -0.66 1.97
N SER A 55 -14.81 -1.63 2.48
CA SER A 55 -15.16 -1.67 3.90
C SER A 55 -15.24 -3.11 4.37
N GLU A 56 -14.11 -3.61 4.86
CA GLU A 56 -13.97 -4.92 5.47
C GLU A 56 -13.46 -4.82 6.92
N ALA A 57 -13.49 -5.93 7.66
CA ALA A 57 -13.22 -5.93 9.10
C ALA A 57 -11.85 -5.35 9.52
N ASN A 58 -10.83 -5.43 8.66
CA ASN A 58 -9.49 -4.87 8.88
C ASN A 58 -9.12 -3.78 7.87
N HIS A 59 -10.07 -3.41 7.00
CA HIS A 59 -9.89 -2.46 5.91
C HIS A 59 -11.06 -1.46 5.96
N PRO A 60 -11.01 -0.47 6.87
CA PRO A 60 -12.04 0.54 6.93
C PRO A 60 -11.94 1.48 5.73
N ALA A 61 -13.10 1.91 5.21
CA ALA A 61 -13.16 2.97 4.22
C ALA A 61 -12.65 4.29 4.81
N ILE A 62 -12.08 5.13 3.96
CA ILE A 62 -11.78 6.53 4.29
C ILE A 62 -12.54 7.39 3.28
N ASP A 63 -13.69 7.92 3.69
CA ASP A 63 -14.56 8.70 2.79
C ASP A 63 -14.10 10.16 2.62
N THR A 64 -13.35 10.69 3.59
CA THR A 64 -12.81 12.06 3.52
C THR A 64 -11.42 12.00 2.89
N PRO A 65 -11.21 12.57 1.69
CA PRO A 65 -9.91 12.53 1.04
C PRO A 65 -8.82 13.19 1.90
N VAL A 66 -7.64 12.59 1.91
CA VAL A 66 -6.48 13.07 2.63
C VAL A 66 -5.41 13.52 1.63
N HIS A 67 -4.84 14.69 1.91
CA HIS A 67 -3.82 15.28 1.06
C HIS A 67 -2.48 14.55 1.16
N CYS A 68 -1.85 14.28 0.03
CA CYS A 68 -0.52 13.70 -0.08
C CYS A 68 0.35 14.60 -0.97
N GLU A 69 1.60 14.84 -0.57
CA GLU A 69 2.55 15.60 -1.38
C GLU A 69 3.99 15.11 -1.20
N GLY A 70 4.82 15.40 -2.19
CA GLY A 70 6.24 15.08 -2.13
C GLY A 70 7.02 15.50 -3.37
N ASN A 71 8.23 14.96 -3.49
CA ASN A 71 9.15 15.24 -4.59
C ASN A 71 9.93 13.98 -4.96
N LEU A 72 10.45 13.87 -6.19
CA LEU A 72 11.17 12.66 -6.62
C LEU A 72 12.58 12.51 -6.04
N ASP A 73 13.14 13.57 -5.45
CA ASP A 73 14.53 13.55 -4.98
C ASP A 73 14.68 12.89 -3.60
N ASP A 74 13.59 12.86 -2.81
CA ASP A 74 13.49 12.19 -1.50
C ASP A 74 12.74 10.84 -1.56
N ASN A 75 12.33 10.37 -2.75
CA ASN A 75 11.38 9.26 -2.94
C ASN A 75 11.97 7.85 -2.80
N LYS A 76 12.85 7.62 -1.81
CA LYS A 76 13.36 6.26 -1.51
C LYS A 76 12.50 5.49 -0.51
N THR A 77 11.58 6.17 0.17
CA THR A 77 10.70 5.62 1.20
C THR A 77 9.32 6.24 1.09
N TYR A 78 8.30 5.51 1.55
CA TYR A 78 6.94 6.03 1.70
C TYR A 78 6.94 7.32 2.53
N LYS A 79 6.37 8.40 1.97
CA LYS A 79 6.15 9.66 2.69
C LYS A 79 4.72 9.66 3.25
N PRO A 80 4.53 10.00 4.54
CA PRO A 80 3.20 10.07 5.12
C PRO A 80 2.40 11.18 4.44
N CYS A 81 1.14 10.89 4.15
CA CYS A 81 0.15 11.88 3.76
C CYS A 81 -0.34 12.64 5.01
N GLY A 82 -1.35 13.49 4.84
CA GLY A 82 -2.05 14.15 5.92
C GLY A 82 -2.63 13.16 6.95
N ASN A 83 -3.08 13.71 8.07
CA ASN A 83 -3.62 12.89 9.15
C ASN A 83 -4.98 12.28 8.77
N VAL A 84 -5.10 10.95 8.86
CA VAL A 84 -6.39 10.25 8.76
C VAL A 84 -6.97 10.05 10.17
N SER A 85 -6.31 9.24 10.99
CA SER A 85 -6.64 8.99 12.39
C SER A 85 -5.45 8.40 13.15
N GLU A 86 -5.62 8.07 14.42
CA GLU A 86 -4.58 7.43 15.24
C GLU A 86 -4.29 5.97 14.84
N THR A 87 -5.20 5.31 14.12
CA THR A 87 -5.06 3.91 13.71
C THR A 87 -4.94 3.72 12.22
N GLN A 88 -4.98 4.80 11.45
CA GLN A 88 -5.03 4.74 10.00
C GLN A 88 -4.02 5.73 9.44
N HIS A 89 -3.16 5.26 8.57
CA HIS A 89 -2.15 6.08 7.94
C HIS A 89 -2.09 5.78 6.45
N ILE A 90 -2.05 6.83 5.63
CA ILE A 90 -1.78 6.71 4.20
C ILE A 90 -0.40 7.26 3.93
N SER A 91 0.37 6.57 3.10
CA SER A 91 1.67 7.05 2.65
C SER A 91 1.86 6.80 1.16
N ALA A 92 2.67 7.62 0.52
CA ALA A 92 2.89 7.54 -0.92
C ALA A 92 4.30 7.95 -1.33
N TYR A 93 4.72 7.48 -2.51
CA TYR A 93 5.87 8.03 -3.24
C TYR A 93 5.77 7.66 -4.73
N ILE A 94 6.54 8.33 -5.58
CA ILE A 94 6.66 8.00 -7.00
C ILE A 94 8.09 7.53 -7.27
N VAL A 95 8.24 6.35 -7.88
CA VAL A 95 9.53 5.83 -8.32
C VAL A 95 10.02 6.63 -9.53
N LYS A 96 11.15 7.33 -9.39
CA LYS A 96 11.68 8.25 -10.41
C LYS A 96 11.96 7.57 -11.76
N ASP A 97 12.48 6.35 -11.74
CA ASP A 97 12.91 5.67 -12.96
C ASP A 97 11.75 5.11 -13.78
N THR A 98 10.62 4.79 -13.13
CA THR A 98 9.48 4.11 -13.76
C THR A 98 8.20 4.94 -13.79
N ASN A 99 8.19 6.11 -13.14
CA ASN A 99 7.00 6.90 -12.84
C ASN A 99 5.87 6.08 -12.21
N GLU A 100 6.22 5.13 -11.36
CA GLU A 100 5.25 4.30 -10.66
C GLU A 100 4.88 4.97 -9.34
N LEU A 101 3.63 5.42 -9.22
CA LEU A 101 3.05 5.85 -7.95
C LEU A 101 2.82 4.61 -7.09
N LYS A 102 3.40 4.62 -5.90
CA LYS A 102 3.22 3.61 -4.85
C LYS A 102 2.38 4.22 -3.74
N LEU A 103 1.34 3.49 -3.32
CA LEU A 103 0.42 3.87 -2.26
C LEU A 103 0.42 2.77 -1.20
N GLN A 104 0.44 3.17 0.06
CA GLN A 104 0.29 2.29 1.21
C GLN A 104 -0.80 2.84 2.12
N TYR A 105 -1.73 1.96 2.49
CA TYR A 105 -2.69 2.20 3.55
C TYR A 105 -2.38 1.26 4.71
N GLU A 106 -2.10 1.82 5.87
CA GLU A 106 -1.82 1.12 7.12
C GLU A 106 -3.00 1.26 8.06
N VAL A 107 -3.39 0.13 8.67
CA VAL A 107 -4.50 0.04 9.63
C VAL A 107 -4.05 -0.71 10.87
N PHE A 108 -4.14 -0.10 12.04
CA PHE A 108 -3.96 -0.75 13.32
C PHE A 108 -5.30 -1.20 13.91
N ASN A 109 -5.43 -2.49 14.20
CA ASN A 109 -6.61 -3.06 14.85
C ASN A 109 -6.34 -3.30 16.34
N TYR A 110 -6.94 -2.47 17.21
CA TYR A 110 -6.80 -2.61 18.67
C TYR A 110 -7.30 -3.94 19.24
N TYR A 111 -8.28 -4.58 18.60
CA TYR A 111 -8.85 -5.85 19.10
C TYR A 111 -7.90 -7.02 18.91
N THR A 112 -7.12 -7.01 17.83
CA THR A 112 -6.14 -8.06 17.52
C THR A 112 -4.70 -7.65 17.83
N ALA A 113 -4.48 -6.37 18.16
CA ALA A 113 -3.16 -5.75 18.28
C ALA A 113 -2.27 -5.96 17.04
N ALA A 114 -2.90 -6.03 15.86
CA ALA A 114 -2.22 -6.28 14.58
C ALA A 114 -2.27 -5.05 13.69
N THR A 115 -1.19 -4.82 12.94
CA THR A 115 -1.13 -3.83 11.87
C THR A 115 -1.31 -4.51 10.53
N TYR A 116 -2.11 -3.92 9.65
CA TYR A 116 -2.36 -4.41 8.30
C TYR A 116 -1.88 -3.37 7.29
N TRP A 117 -1.16 -3.82 6.27
CA TRP A 117 -0.73 -3.00 5.14
C TRP A 117 -1.47 -3.42 3.88
N TYR A 118 -1.97 -2.43 3.16
CA TYR A 118 -2.64 -2.56 1.87
C TYR A 118 -1.86 -1.71 0.86
N LEU A 119 -1.43 -2.31 -0.24
CA LEU A 119 -0.52 -1.67 -1.20
C LEU A 119 -1.18 -1.53 -2.57
N GLY A 120 -1.07 -0.36 -3.16
CA GLY A 120 -1.50 -0.06 -4.52
C GLY A 120 -0.36 0.51 -5.34
N ASN A 121 -0.36 0.27 -6.64
CA ASN A 121 0.56 0.93 -7.55
C ASN A 121 -0.04 1.17 -8.93
N THR A 122 0.41 2.24 -9.59
CA THR A 122 0.03 2.55 -10.97
C THR A 122 1.09 3.43 -11.63
N THR A 123 1.15 3.40 -12.96
CA THR A 123 1.97 4.36 -13.72
C THR A 123 1.27 5.71 -13.79
N VAL A 124 2.02 6.77 -13.49
CA VAL A 124 1.58 8.16 -13.60
C VAL A 124 2.48 8.92 -14.57
N TYR A 125 2.01 10.08 -15.05
CA TYR A 125 2.74 10.90 -16.00
C TYR A 125 2.86 12.32 -15.46
N ALA A 126 4.03 12.95 -15.64
CA ALA A 126 4.22 14.35 -15.30
C ALA A 126 3.44 15.25 -16.27
N ALA A 127 2.96 16.40 -15.80
CA ALA A 127 2.22 17.43 -16.56
C ALA A 127 3.18 18.27 -17.42
N THR A 128 4.45 17.91 -17.42
CA THR A 128 5.57 18.58 -18.07
C THR A 128 6.30 17.55 -18.93
N GLY A 129 6.70 17.93 -20.13
CA GLY A 129 7.42 17.06 -21.06
C GLY A 129 6.50 16.32 -22.04
N ASP A 130 7.06 15.34 -22.75
CA ASP A 130 6.44 14.75 -23.94
C ASP A 130 5.15 13.96 -23.65
N ASN A 131 5.01 13.44 -22.43
CA ASN A 131 3.85 12.67 -21.99
C ASN A 131 2.85 13.50 -21.15
N ALA A 132 2.96 14.84 -21.15
CA ALA A 132 2.10 15.73 -20.36
C ALA A 132 0.61 15.49 -20.57
N ALA A 133 0.21 15.23 -21.82
CA ALA A 133 -1.18 14.97 -22.18
C ALA A 133 -1.75 13.67 -21.60
N LEU A 134 -0.90 12.77 -21.08
CA LEU A 134 -1.33 11.50 -20.48
C LEU A 134 -1.66 11.62 -18.98
N GLN A 135 -1.33 12.74 -18.33
CA GLN A 135 -1.67 12.93 -16.93
C GLN A 135 -3.19 13.00 -16.76
N LYS A 136 -3.70 12.22 -15.81
CA LYS A 136 -5.12 12.23 -15.42
C LYS A 136 -5.21 12.81 -14.00
N PRO A 137 -6.08 13.81 -13.76
CA PRO A 137 -6.23 14.40 -12.43
C PRO A 137 -6.95 13.46 -11.45
N ASN A 138 -7.76 12.53 -11.96
CA ASN A 138 -8.55 11.61 -11.16
C ASN A 138 -8.42 10.19 -11.73
N PHE A 139 -8.14 9.22 -10.87
CA PHE A 139 -8.03 7.81 -11.23
C PHE A 139 -8.15 6.90 -10.02
N ARG A 140 -8.42 5.62 -10.28
CA ARG A 140 -8.43 4.57 -9.25
C ARG A 140 -7.18 3.72 -9.35
N VAL A 141 -6.65 3.35 -8.19
CA VAL A 141 -5.57 2.39 -8.07
C VAL A 141 -6.10 1.21 -7.29
N ASN A 142 -6.18 0.04 -7.95
CA ASN A 142 -6.59 -1.17 -7.27
C ASN A 142 -5.53 -1.57 -6.25
N GLU A 143 -5.97 -2.14 -5.15
CA GLU A 143 -5.05 -2.82 -4.25
C GLU A 143 -4.44 -4.04 -4.93
N THR A 144 -3.13 -4.19 -4.76
CA THR A 144 -2.30 -5.23 -5.39
C THR A 144 -1.82 -6.26 -4.39
N SER A 145 -1.72 -5.91 -3.12
CA SER A 145 -1.40 -6.82 -2.03
C SER A 145 -1.92 -6.31 -0.69
N ALA A 146 -2.15 -7.25 0.22
CA ALA A 146 -2.48 -6.98 1.61
C ALA A 146 -1.81 -8.00 2.53
N TYR A 147 -1.28 -7.57 3.66
CA TYR A 147 -0.67 -8.47 4.65
C TYR A 147 -0.67 -7.87 6.06
N ALA A 148 -0.68 -8.74 7.06
CA ALA A 148 -0.45 -8.35 8.44
C ALA A 148 1.05 -8.18 8.69
N VAL A 149 1.40 -7.16 9.48
CA VAL A 149 2.76 -6.87 9.92
C VAL A 149 2.86 -7.24 11.40
N ALA A 150 3.93 -7.97 11.74
CA ALA A 150 4.22 -8.43 13.10
C ALA A 150 5.17 -7.47 13.83
#